data_AF-A0A7Y3BJM8-F1
#
_entry.id   AF-A0A7Y3BJM8-F1
#
_cell.length_a   1.000
_cell.length_b   1.000
_cell.length_c   1.000
_cell.angle_alpha   90.00
_cell.angle_beta   90.00
_cell.angle_gamma   90.00
#
_symmetry.space_group_name_H-M   'P 1'
#
loop_
_entity.id
_entity.type
_entity.pdbx_description
1 polymer ?
#
loop_
_entity_poly.entity_id
_entity_poly.type
_entity_poly.pdbx_seq_one_letter_code
_entity_poly.pdbx_strand_id
1 'polypeptide(L)'
;MTGSYGTKNKKPYYYYKCTSKIHGSSKSCPSKTIKMDYLENFIFKITKIIIEDQRAFNEEFKKYSERSCSSLEKLLKEEKVLLANLAKVKGEIKHMNEVIKLRGIDKAPKSILDEITNLEISQNAIQKSIDDNKKKIEAIKRTQIDEVVFKRAYERFTQCIEKAPIDLQRDMFSTFFERITSHIKAGDESGHITIKLHADGEILEKWANLGKELTLDEISNFRRALYPRQDSNLWPTV
;
A
#
# COMPACT_ATOMS: atom_id res chain seq x y z
N MET A 1 3.58 12.81 9.68
CA MET A 1 3.72 13.65 10.91
C MET A 1 4.07 12.72 12.05
N THR A 2 4.76 13.20 13.08
CA THR A 2 5.04 12.43 14.30
C THR A 2 4.31 13.13 15.43
N GLY A 3 3.65 12.36 16.26
CA GLY A 3 2.98 12.91 17.43
C GLY A 3 4.02 13.19 18.50
N SER A 4 3.66 14.14 19.35
CA SER A 4 4.50 14.62 20.41
C SER A 4 3.57 15.18 21.47
N TYR A 5 4.07 15.25 22.69
CA TYR A 5 3.35 15.85 23.79
C TYR A 5 4.08 17.10 24.26
N GLY A 6 3.34 17.96 24.95
CA GLY A 6 3.89 19.06 25.71
C GLY A 6 3.07 19.24 26.98
N THR A 7 3.58 20.04 27.89
CA THR A 7 2.89 20.32 29.16
C THR A 7 2.49 21.78 29.17
N LYS A 8 1.18 22.05 29.29
CA LYS A 8 0.67 23.42 29.50
C LYS A 8 -0.18 23.42 30.75
N ASN A 9 0.09 24.31 31.70
CA ASN A 9 -0.62 24.40 32.98
C ASN A 9 -0.71 23.06 33.73
N LYS A 10 0.41 22.31 33.81
CA LYS A 10 0.50 20.97 34.42
C LYS A 10 -0.39 19.88 33.80
N LYS A 11 -1.03 20.14 32.65
CA LYS A 11 -1.79 19.14 31.89
C LYS A 11 -1.01 18.71 30.65
N PRO A 12 -0.91 17.40 30.37
CA PRO A 12 -0.34 16.91 29.12
C PRO A 12 -1.24 17.31 27.96
N TYR A 13 -0.61 17.68 26.84
CA TYR A 13 -1.30 18.09 25.63
C TYR A 13 -0.63 17.44 24.41
N TYR A 14 -1.42 16.72 23.61
CA TYR A 14 -0.95 15.88 22.51
C TYR A 14 -1.20 16.54 21.15
N TYR A 15 -0.22 16.47 20.27
CA TYR A 15 -0.28 17.08 18.94
C TYR A 15 0.55 16.31 17.92
N TYR A 16 0.22 16.46 16.65
CA TYR A 16 1.05 16.03 15.53
C TYR A 16 1.89 17.18 15.00
N LYS A 17 3.20 16.95 14.84
CA LYS A 17 4.16 17.86 14.19
C LYS A 17 4.87 17.18 13.03
N CYS A 18 5.40 17.97 12.11
CA CYS A 18 6.36 17.45 11.14
C CYS A 18 7.66 17.04 11.85
N THR A 19 8.18 15.88 11.50
CA THR A 19 9.41 15.29 12.08
C THR A 19 10.62 16.23 11.92
N SER A 20 10.71 16.94 10.79
CA SER A 20 11.76 17.96 10.56
C SER A 20 11.69 19.14 11.54
N LYS A 21 10.50 19.49 12.07
CA LYS A 21 10.37 20.49 13.14
C LYS A 21 10.82 19.96 14.49
N ILE A 22 10.63 18.67 14.75
CA ILE A 22 10.98 18.04 16.03
C ILE A 22 12.51 17.96 16.16
N HIS A 23 13.20 17.56 15.09
CA HIS A 23 14.67 17.42 15.09
C HIS A 23 15.44 18.71 14.80
N GLY A 24 14.76 19.87 14.75
CA GLY A 24 15.42 21.17 14.59
C GLY A 24 16.21 21.34 13.28
N SER A 25 15.82 20.65 12.20
CA SER A 25 16.54 20.74 10.92
C SER A 25 16.51 22.16 10.35
N SER A 26 17.58 22.59 9.68
CA SER A 26 17.81 23.95 9.17
C SER A 26 16.73 24.50 8.21
N LYS A 27 15.88 23.63 7.65
CA LYS A 27 14.67 24.03 6.90
C LYS A 27 13.46 23.94 7.83
N SER A 28 12.96 25.10 8.27
CA SER A 28 11.66 25.23 8.93
C SER A 28 10.56 24.66 8.02
N CYS A 29 10.06 23.46 8.32
CA CYS A 29 8.90 22.92 7.62
C CYS A 29 7.71 23.89 7.82
N PRO A 30 6.98 24.32 6.78
CA PRO A 30 5.89 25.27 6.95
C PRO A 30 4.61 24.64 7.53
N SER A 31 4.56 23.32 7.74
CA SER A 31 3.34 22.61 8.18
C SER A 31 2.83 23.07 9.56
N LYS A 32 1.50 23.14 9.71
CA LYS A 32 0.84 23.49 10.98
C LYS A 32 1.01 22.35 12.00
N THR A 33 1.20 22.72 13.26
CA THR A 33 1.05 21.78 14.39
C THR A 33 -0.44 21.55 14.60
N ILE A 34 -0.89 20.31 14.58
CA ILE A 34 -2.32 19.97 14.68
C ILE A 34 -2.57 19.24 15.98
N LYS A 35 -3.64 19.59 16.68
CA LYS A 35 -4.07 18.88 17.89
C LYS A 35 -4.39 17.42 17.55
N MET A 36 -3.91 16.47 18.35
CA MET A 36 -4.09 15.04 18.05
C MET A 36 -5.58 14.66 18.06
N ASP A 37 -6.28 15.03 19.14
CA ASP A 37 -7.73 14.88 19.31
C ASP A 37 -8.53 15.49 18.15
N TYR A 38 -8.16 16.68 17.67
CA TYR A 38 -8.85 17.33 16.57
C TYR A 38 -8.71 16.56 15.26
N LEU A 39 -7.49 16.11 14.93
CA LEU A 39 -7.24 15.37 13.69
C LEU A 39 -7.92 14.00 13.71
N GLU A 40 -7.76 13.25 14.80
CA GLU A 40 -8.35 11.92 14.96
C GLU A 40 -9.88 11.99 14.89
N ASN A 41 -10.50 12.92 15.62
CA ASN A 41 -11.96 13.12 15.56
C ASN A 41 -12.44 13.58 14.19
N PHE A 42 -11.67 14.41 13.48
CA PHE A 42 -12.00 14.83 12.12
C PHE A 42 -12.03 13.62 11.17
N ILE A 43 -10.99 12.79 11.20
CA ILE A 43 -10.88 11.59 10.36
C ILE A 43 -12.00 10.62 10.69
N PHE A 44 -12.26 10.40 11.99
CA PHE A 44 -13.35 9.56 12.44
C PHE A 44 -14.71 10.02 11.86
N LYS A 45 -15.05 11.31 12.01
CA LYS A 45 -16.29 11.89 11.51
C LYS A 45 -16.42 11.79 10.00
N ILE A 46 -15.35 12.10 9.26
CA ILE A 46 -15.35 11.97 7.80
C ILE A 46 -15.56 10.52 7.36
N THR A 47 -14.89 9.57 8.03
CA THR A 47 -15.05 8.15 7.75
C THR A 47 -16.48 7.70 7.98
N LYS A 48 -17.10 8.14 9.09
CA LYS A 48 -18.51 7.87 9.40
C LYS A 48 -19.45 8.43 8.33
N ILE A 49 -19.27 9.70 7.95
CA ILE A 49 -20.06 10.36 6.89
C ILE A 49 -19.96 9.60 5.56
N ILE A 50 -18.75 9.19 5.16
CA ILE A 50 -18.54 8.46 3.90
C ILE A 50 -19.30 7.14 3.89
N ILE A 51 -19.44 6.45 5.02
CA ILE A 51 -20.16 5.17 5.11
C ILE A 51 -21.68 5.38 5.11
N GLU A 52 -22.14 6.38 5.86
CA GLU A 52 -23.57 6.67 6.03
C GLU A 52 -24.19 7.26 4.76
N ASP A 53 -23.40 8.01 3.97
CA ASP A 53 -23.80 8.52 2.66
C ASP A 53 -23.46 7.52 1.55
N GLN A 54 -24.49 6.84 1.02
CA GLN A 54 -24.32 5.84 -0.03
C GLN A 54 -23.66 6.39 -1.30
N ARG A 55 -23.87 7.67 -1.64
CA ARG A 55 -23.22 8.28 -2.80
C ARG A 55 -21.73 8.48 -2.54
N ALA A 56 -21.38 9.04 -1.38
CA ALA A 56 -19.99 9.23 -0.99
C ALA A 56 -19.25 7.89 -0.89
N PHE A 57 -19.90 6.87 -0.33
CA PHE A 57 -19.38 5.51 -0.27
C PHE A 57 -19.09 4.95 -1.66
N ASN A 58 -20.06 5.01 -2.58
CA ASN A 58 -19.90 4.50 -3.94
C ASN A 58 -18.76 5.21 -4.69
N GLU A 59 -18.62 6.53 -4.52
CA GLU A 59 -17.52 7.29 -5.12
C GLU A 59 -16.16 6.86 -4.57
N GLU A 60 -16.06 6.56 -3.28
CA GLU A 60 -14.80 6.13 -2.66
C GLU A 60 -14.46 4.67 -3.02
N PHE A 61 -15.43 3.76 -3.00
CA PHE A 61 -15.26 2.39 -3.46
C PHE A 61 -14.86 2.35 -4.94
N LYS A 62 -15.47 3.21 -5.77
CA LYS A 62 -15.07 3.34 -7.18
C LYS A 62 -13.61 3.74 -7.32
N LYS A 63 -13.14 4.77 -6.61
CA LYS A 63 -11.72 5.19 -6.64
C LYS A 63 -10.78 4.08 -6.17
N TYR A 64 -11.18 3.31 -5.16
CA TYR A 64 -10.45 2.15 -4.69
C TYR A 64 -10.34 1.10 -5.80
N SER A 65 -11.47 0.70 -6.38
CA SER A 65 -11.52 -0.33 -7.43
C SER A 65 -10.76 0.08 -8.71
N GLU A 66 -10.87 1.34 -9.14
CA GLU A 66 -10.20 1.85 -10.35
C GLU A 66 -8.68 1.86 -10.22
N ARG A 67 -8.15 2.18 -9.03
CA ARG A 67 -6.69 2.13 -8.78
C ARG A 67 -6.14 0.71 -8.91
N SER A 68 -6.88 -0.28 -8.39
CA SER A 68 -6.52 -1.68 -8.50
C SER A 68 -6.68 -2.19 -9.94
N CYS A 69 -7.78 -1.85 -10.63
CA CYS A 69 -8.04 -2.29 -12.00
C CYS A 69 -7.08 -1.68 -13.03
N SER A 70 -6.82 -0.37 -12.99
CA SER A 70 -5.93 0.29 -13.96
C SER A 70 -4.48 -0.22 -13.88
N SER A 71 -4.01 -0.49 -12.66
CA SER A 71 -2.70 -1.10 -12.42
C SER A 71 -2.65 -2.55 -12.92
N LEU A 72 -3.72 -3.32 -12.69
CA LEU A 72 -3.83 -4.70 -13.16
C LEU A 72 -3.84 -4.79 -14.70
N GLU A 73 -4.64 -3.97 -15.36
CA GLU A 73 -4.70 -3.95 -16.83
C GLU A 73 -3.35 -3.64 -17.48
N LYS A 74 -2.59 -2.71 -16.89
CA LYS A 74 -1.25 -2.37 -17.37
C LYS A 74 -0.31 -3.58 -17.26
N LEU A 75 -0.30 -4.25 -16.11
CA LEU A 75 0.56 -5.42 -15.91
C LEU A 75 0.15 -6.60 -16.81
N LEU A 76 -1.14 -6.82 -17.04
CA LEU A 76 -1.63 -7.85 -17.97
C LEU A 76 -1.22 -7.56 -19.42
N LYS A 77 -1.26 -6.29 -19.85
CA LYS A 77 -0.74 -5.89 -21.17
C LYS A 77 0.76 -6.11 -21.27
N GLU A 78 1.52 -5.74 -20.24
CA GLU A 78 2.96 -5.98 -20.17
C GLU A 78 3.29 -7.49 -20.21
N GLU A 79 2.53 -8.33 -19.49
CA GLU A 79 2.70 -9.79 -19.52
C GLU A 79 2.48 -10.35 -20.93
N LYS A 80 1.43 -9.90 -21.62
CA LYS A 80 1.15 -10.31 -22.99
C LYS A 80 2.29 -9.97 -23.95
N VAL A 81 2.87 -8.77 -23.81
CA VAL A 81 4.03 -8.35 -24.61
C VAL A 81 5.26 -9.21 -24.30
N LEU A 82 5.54 -9.45 -23.01
CA LEU A 82 6.67 -10.30 -22.60
C LEU A 82 6.52 -11.74 -23.10
N LEU A 83 5.31 -12.31 -23.05
CA LEU A 83 5.03 -13.66 -23.59
C LEU A 83 5.24 -13.72 -25.10
N ALA A 84 4.80 -12.70 -25.84
CA ALA A 84 5.05 -12.62 -27.29
C ALA A 84 6.54 -12.53 -27.61
N ASN A 85 7.29 -11.71 -26.87
CA ASN A 85 8.73 -11.59 -27.00
C ASN A 85 9.45 -12.91 -26.67
N LEU A 86 9.02 -13.61 -25.61
CA LEU A 86 9.56 -14.92 -25.26
C LEU A 86 9.34 -15.95 -26.36
N ALA A 87 8.15 -15.98 -26.96
CA ALA A 87 7.84 -16.87 -28.07
C ALA A 87 8.72 -16.58 -29.29
N LYS A 88 8.97 -15.29 -29.59
CA LYS A 88 9.88 -14.87 -30.67
C LYS A 88 11.31 -15.34 -30.43
N VAL A 89 11.87 -15.06 -29.25
CA VAL A 89 13.24 -15.48 -28.89
C VAL A 89 13.39 -17.00 -28.92
N LYS A 90 12.42 -17.75 -28.38
CA LYS A 90 12.41 -19.22 -28.47
C LYS A 90 12.38 -19.71 -29.92
N GLY A 91 11.63 -19.03 -30.79
CA GLY A 91 11.60 -19.32 -32.22
C GLY A 91 12.95 -19.10 -32.90
N GLU A 92 13.62 -17.99 -32.58
CA GLU A 92 14.96 -17.65 -33.11
C GLU A 92 16.01 -18.67 -32.66
N ILE A 93 16.04 -19.03 -31.37
CA ILE A 93 16.92 -20.07 -30.82
C ILE A 93 16.66 -21.41 -31.53
N LYS A 94 15.39 -21.79 -31.71
CA LYS A 94 15.04 -23.03 -32.38
C LYS A 94 15.54 -23.04 -33.83
N HIS A 95 15.35 -21.94 -34.55
CA HIS A 95 15.81 -21.80 -35.94
C HIS A 95 17.33 -21.89 -36.04
N MET A 96 18.09 -21.20 -35.18
CA MET A 96 19.55 -21.27 -35.19
C MET A 96 20.05 -22.68 -34.85
N ASN A 97 19.41 -23.36 -33.90
CA ASN A 97 19.72 -24.74 -33.59
C ASN A 97 19.43 -25.70 -34.76
N GLU A 98 18.38 -25.47 -35.54
CA GLU A 98 18.09 -26.24 -36.76
C GLU A 98 19.17 -26.02 -37.84
N VAL A 99 19.62 -24.78 -38.03
CA VAL A 99 20.73 -24.45 -38.95
C VAL A 99 22.02 -25.16 -38.53
N ILE A 100 22.33 -25.16 -37.24
CA ILE A 100 23.50 -25.86 -36.69
C ILE A 100 23.39 -27.37 -36.93
N LYS A 101 22.21 -27.97 -36.66
CA LYS A 101 21.97 -29.40 -36.90
C LYS A 101 22.19 -29.80 -38.36
N LEU A 102 21.80 -28.95 -39.31
CA LEU A 102 21.97 -29.21 -40.74
C LEU A 102 23.43 -29.11 -41.21
N ARG A 103 24.23 -28.22 -40.59
CA ARG A 103 25.63 -27.99 -41.00
C ARG A 103 26.65 -28.78 -40.18
N GLY A 104 26.26 -29.27 -39.01
CA GLY A 104 27.15 -29.86 -38.00
C GLY A 104 27.75 -28.79 -37.08
N ILE A 105 27.76 -29.06 -35.78
CA ILE A 105 28.26 -28.13 -34.73
C ILE A 105 29.69 -27.66 -35.01
N ASP A 106 30.57 -28.57 -35.43
CA ASP A 106 31.99 -28.25 -35.67
C ASP A 106 32.21 -27.31 -36.86
N LYS A 107 31.18 -27.12 -37.69
CA LYS A 107 31.17 -26.21 -38.85
C LYS A 107 30.35 -24.95 -38.60
N ALA A 108 29.76 -24.80 -37.40
CA ALA A 108 29.01 -23.61 -37.05
C ALA A 108 29.97 -22.43 -36.80
N PRO A 109 29.78 -21.27 -37.47
CA PRO A 109 30.54 -20.08 -37.16
C PRO A 109 30.37 -19.69 -35.68
N LYS A 110 31.48 -19.28 -35.04
CA LYS A 110 31.46 -18.84 -33.64
C LYS A 110 30.43 -17.74 -33.38
N SER A 111 30.23 -16.84 -34.34
CA SER A 111 29.20 -15.79 -34.28
C SER A 111 27.77 -16.32 -34.10
N ILE A 112 27.45 -17.51 -34.62
CA ILE A 112 26.13 -18.14 -34.41
C ILE A 112 26.01 -18.68 -32.99
N LEU A 113 27.08 -19.29 -32.46
CA LEU A 113 27.11 -19.80 -31.08
C LEU A 113 27.01 -18.67 -30.06
N ASP A 114 27.72 -17.56 -30.30
CA ASP A 114 27.66 -16.36 -29.47
C ASP A 114 26.24 -15.76 -29.50
N GLU A 115 25.59 -15.72 -30.67
CA GLU A 115 24.22 -15.21 -30.80
C GLU A 115 23.18 -16.10 -30.09
N ILE A 116 23.31 -17.43 -30.18
CA ILE A 116 22.47 -18.36 -29.40
C ILE A 116 22.63 -18.08 -27.90
N THR A 117 23.86 -17.90 -27.43
CA THR A 117 24.15 -17.59 -26.03
C THR A 117 23.48 -16.27 -25.61
N ASN A 118 23.55 -15.23 -26.45
CA ASN A 118 22.89 -13.94 -26.20
C ASN A 118 21.36 -14.09 -26.15
N LEU A 119 20.78 -14.88 -27.06
CA LEU A 119 19.35 -15.17 -27.07
C LEU A 119 18.91 -15.97 -25.84
N GLU A 120 19.71 -16.91 -25.35
CA GLU A 120 19.42 -17.65 -24.12
C GLU A 120 19.48 -16.74 -22.87
N ILE A 121 20.46 -15.82 -22.82
CA ILE A 121 20.52 -14.79 -21.77
C ILE A 121 19.26 -13.92 -21.80
N SER A 122 18.86 -13.48 -23.00
CA SER A 122 17.64 -12.69 -23.22
C SER A 122 16.39 -13.47 -22.80
N GLN A 123 16.29 -14.75 -23.18
CA GLN A 123 15.20 -15.65 -22.79
C GLN A 123 15.06 -15.71 -21.26
N ASN A 124 16.17 -15.91 -20.55
CA ASN A 124 16.18 -15.98 -19.09
C ASN A 124 15.77 -14.65 -18.44
N ALA A 125 16.22 -13.51 -19.00
CA ALA A 125 15.83 -12.19 -18.52
C ALA A 125 14.33 -11.90 -18.73
N ILE A 126 13.78 -12.29 -19.90
CA ILE A 126 12.35 -12.18 -20.20
C ILE A 126 11.54 -13.07 -19.26
N GLN A 127 11.98 -14.31 -19.03
CA GLN A 127 11.29 -15.24 -18.13
C GLN A 127 11.23 -14.70 -16.70
N LYS A 128 12.35 -14.18 -16.18
CA LYS A 128 12.38 -13.53 -14.86
C LYS A 128 11.42 -12.35 -14.79
N SER A 129 11.36 -11.54 -15.85
CA SER A 129 10.44 -10.40 -15.92
C SER A 129 8.97 -10.84 -15.92
N ILE A 130 8.64 -11.95 -16.59
CA ILE A 130 7.30 -12.57 -16.55
C ILE A 130 6.96 -13.01 -15.12
N ASP A 131 7.87 -13.71 -14.45
CA ASP A 131 7.64 -14.23 -13.11
C ASP A 131 7.45 -13.10 -12.08
N ASP A 132 8.24 -12.03 -12.19
CA ASP A 132 8.08 -10.84 -11.37
C ASP A 132 6.76 -10.10 -11.66
N ASN A 133 6.34 -10.06 -12.93
CA ASN A 133 5.06 -9.46 -13.32
C ASN A 133 3.87 -10.25 -12.77
N LYS A 134 3.92 -11.59 -12.84
CA LYS A 134 2.91 -12.48 -12.25
C LYS A 134 2.76 -12.27 -10.75
N LYS A 135 3.87 -12.14 -10.01
CA LYS A 135 3.82 -11.84 -8.56
C LYS A 135 3.08 -10.51 -8.29
N LYS A 136 3.33 -9.47 -9.09
CA LYS A 136 2.64 -8.18 -8.97
C LYS A 136 1.15 -8.29 -9.30
N ILE A 137 0.80 -9.02 -10.35
CA ILE A 137 -0.60 -9.29 -10.74
C ILE A 137 -1.33 -9.98 -9.59
N GLU A 138 -0.74 -11.04 -9.04
CA GLU A 138 -1.34 -11.79 -7.92
C GLU A 138 -1.46 -10.92 -6.66
N ALA A 139 -0.48 -10.07 -6.37
CA ALA A 139 -0.58 -9.12 -5.27
C ALA A 139 -1.77 -8.16 -5.46
N ILE A 140 -1.97 -7.62 -6.67
CA ILE A 140 -3.10 -6.71 -6.95
C ILE A 140 -4.43 -7.46 -6.91
N LYS A 141 -4.50 -8.69 -7.41
CA LYS A 141 -5.74 -9.50 -7.30
C LYS A 141 -6.13 -9.73 -5.84
N ARG A 142 -5.17 -9.99 -4.95
CA ARG A 142 -5.44 -10.10 -3.51
C ARG A 142 -5.94 -8.80 -2.88
N THR A 143 -5.64 -7.66 -3.51
CA THR A 143 -6.18 -6.36 -3.13
C THR A 143 -7.54 -6.04 -3.72
N GLN A 144 -8.12 -6.91 -4.54
CA GLN A 144 -9.50 -6.72 -4.99
C GLN A 144 -10.46 -7.29 -3.95
N ILE A 145 -11.27 -6.42 -3.36
CA ILE A 145 -12.37 -6.84 -2.50
C ILE A 145 -13.69 -6.36 -3.07
N ASP A 146 -14.76 -7.10 -2.78
CA ASP A 146 -16.10 -6.70 -3.13
C ASP A 146 -16.58 -5.51 -2.28
N GLU A 147 -17.58 -4.82 -2.81
CA GLU A 147 -18.18 -3.63 -2.19
C GLU A 147 -18.74 -3.92 -0.79
N VAL A 148 -19.27 -5.13 -0.56
CA VAL A 148 -19.91 -5.52 0.69
C VAL A 148 -18.86 -5.71 1.78
N VAL A 149 -17.75 -6.36 1.48
CA VAL A 149 -16.60 -6.51 2.37
C VAL A 149 -15.99 -5.15 2.68
N PHE A 150 -15.80 -4.31 1.65
CA PHE A 150 -15.29 -2.95 1.83
C PHE A 150 -16.19 -2.14 2.79
N LYS A 151 -17.51 -2.16 2.56
CA LYS A 151 -18.49 -1.48 3.42
C LYS A 151 -18.45 -2.01 4.85
N ARG A 152 -18.44 -3.34 5.02
CA ARG A 152 -18.42 -3.98 6.33
C ARG A 152 -17.15 -3.64 7.12
N ALA A 153 -15.98 -3.62 6.48
CA ALA A 153 -14.72 -3.26 7.13
C ALA A 153 -14.80 -1.86 7.76
N TYR A 154 -15.38 -0.92 7.02
CA TYR A 154 -15.59 0.46 7.45
C TYR A 154 -16.62 0.60 8.57
N GLU A 155 -17.77 -0.07 8.45
CA GLU A 155 -18.80 -0.12 9.49
C GLU A 155 -18.21 -0.69 10.79
N ARG A 156 -17.38 -1.74 10.69
CA ARG A 156 -16.70 -2.33 11.84
C ARG A 156 -15.69 -1.39 12.47
N PHE A 157 -14.85 -0.75 11.66
CA PHE A 157 -13.90 0.24 12.15
C PHE A 157 -14.61 1.35 12.94
N THR A 158 -15.68 1.91 12.39
CA THR A 158 -16.43 3.01 13.04
C THR A 158 -17.16 2.57 14.31
N GLN A 159 -17.77 1.39 14.33
CA GLN A 159 -18.43 0.85 15.53
C GLN A 159 -17.46 0.57 16.67
N CYS A 160 -16.30 0.02 16.34
CA CYS A 160 -15.31 -0.36 17.34
C CYS A 160 -14.55 0.86 17.89
N ILE A 161 -14.23 1.84 17.05
CA ILE A 161 -13.39 2.97 17.47
C ILE A 161 -14.11 3.91 18.44
N GLU A 162 -15.43 4.08 18.30
CA GLU A 162 -16.23 4.89 19.24
C GLU A 162 -16.20 4.33 20.67
N LYS A 163 -16.08 3.01 20.81
CA LYS A 163 -16.11 2.30 22.10
C LYS A 163 -14.73 1.99 22.65
N ALA A 164 -13.71 2.10 21.81
CA ALA A 164 -12.34 1.73 22.16
C ALA A 164 -11.72 2.76 23.13
N PRO A 165 -10.91 2.32 24.11
CA PRO A 165 -10.04 3.21 24.88
C PRO A 165 -9.07 3.96 23.96
N ILE A 166 -8.59 5.13 24.40
CA ILE A 166 -7.78 6.02 23.57
C ILE A 166 -6.49 5.36 23.01
N ASP A 167 -5.87 4.47 23.78
CA ASP A 167 -4.68 3.75 23.34
C ASP A 167 -5.00 2.76 22.22
N LEU A 168 -6.16 2.10 22.30
CA LEU A 168 -6.63 1.17 21.28
C LEU A 168 -7.08 1.90 20.01
N GLN A 169 -7.72 3.07 20.13
CA GLN A 169 -8.11 3.89 18.98
C GLN A 169 -6.89 4.21 18.10
N ARG A 170 -5.75 4.53 18.70
CA ARG A 170 -4.50 4.83 17.97
C ARG A 170 -4.02 3.63 17.16
N ASP A 171 -4.02 2.44 17.75
CA ASP A 171 -3.65 1.22 17.05
C ASP A 171 -4.62 0.90 15.92
N MET A 172 -5.93 1.10 16.14
CA MET A 172 -6.95 0.96 15.10
C MET A 172 -6.72 1.92 13.93
N PHE A 173 -6.42 3.20 14.18
CA PHE A 173 -6.09 4.16 13.12
C PHE A 173 -4.88 3.69 12.29
N SER A 174 -3.83 3.19 12.94
CA SER A 174 -2.61 2.74 12.26
C SER A 174 -2.80 1.49 11.39
N THR A 175 -3.78 0.65 11.76
CA THR A 175 -4.06 -0.61 11.09
C THR A 175 -5.15 -0.49 10.02
N PHE A 176 -5.96 0.57 10.07
CA PHE A 176 -6.97 0.86 9.05
C PHE A 176 -6.47 1.83 7.96
N PHE A 177 -5.70 2.85 8.36
CA PHE A 177 -5.16 3.84 7.44
C PHE A 177 -3.68 3.62 7.16
N GLU A 178 -3.31 3.55 5.87
CA GLU A 178 -1.91 3.48 5.45
C GLU A 178 -1.19 4.80 5.74
N ARG A 179 -1.83 5.94 5.42
CA ARG A 179 -1.21 7.25 5.54
C ARG A 179 -2.22 8.39 5.62
N ILE A 180 -2.01 9.27 6.59
CA ILE A 180 -2.72 10.55 6.70
C ILE A 180 -1.73 11.69 6.43
N THR A 181 -2.04 12.55 5.45
CA THR A 181 -1.19 13.67 5.06
C THR A 181 -1.93 14.98 5.25
N SER A 182 -1.37 15.90 6.03
CA SER A 182 -1.90 17.25 6.18
C SER A 182 -1.13 18.22 5.30
N HIS A 183 -1.87 19.04 4.54
CA HIS A 183 -1.32 20.09 3.69
C HIS A 183 -1.60 21.50 4.24
N ILE A 184 -1.90 21.61 5.53
CA ILE A 184 -2.19 22.89 6.20
C ILE A 184 -0.88 23.56 6.62
N LYS A 185 -0.64 24.82 6.23
CA LYS A 185 0.56 25.57 6.66
C LYS A 185 0.29 26.34 7.95
N ALA A 186 1.36 26.70 8.65
CA ALA A 186 1.29 27.55 9.83
C ALA A 186 0.81 28.95 9.43
N GLY A 187 -0.21 29.45 10.12
CA GLY A 187 -0.89 30.72 9.78
C GLY A 187 -2.17 30.54 8.96
N ASP A 188 -2.31 29.43 8.23
CA ASP A 188 -3.52 29.18 7.44
C ASP A 188 -4.72 28.83 8.34
N GLU A 189 -5.89 29.39 8.00
CA GLU A 189 -7.17 29.05 8.62
C GLU A 189 -7.77 27.75 8.07
N SER A 190 -7.49 27.44 6.79
CA SER A 190 -8.01 26.27 6.08
C SER A 190 -6.93 25.52 5.31
N GLY A 191 -7.20 24.27 4.97
CA GLY A 191 -6.37 23.46 4.06
C GLY A 191 -7.04 22.13 3.79
N HIS A 192 -6.30 21.18 3.21
CA HIS A 192 -6.82 19.84 2.92
C HIS A 192 -6.00 18.75 3.63
N ILE A 193 -6.70 17.66 3.95
CA ILE A 193 -6.13 16.44 4.51
C ILE A 193 -6.38 15.33 3.49
N THR A 194 -5.31 14.62 3.14
CA THR A 194 -5.38 13.46 2.27
C THR A 194 -5.29 12.21 3.14
N ILE A 195 -6.32 11.37 3.06
CA ILE A 195 -6.37 10.09 3.77
C ILE A 195 -6.13 8.99 2.74
N LYS A 196 -5.17 8.11 3.02
CA LYS A 196 -4.89 6.91 2.25
C LYS A 196 -5.13 5.70 3.14
N LEU A 197 -6.00 4.83 2.66
CA LEU A 197 -6.35 3.57 3.31
C LEU A 197 -5.32 2.51 2.96
N HIS A 198 -5.24 1.48 3.79
CA HIS A 198 -4.59 0.25 3.35
C HIS A 198 -5.34 -0.30 2.15
N ALA A 199 -4.65 -0.41 1.01
CA ALA A 199 -5.25 -0.94 -0.21
C ALA A 199 -5.38 -2.48 -0.17
N ASP A 200 -4.84 -3.12 0.85
CA ASP A 200 -4.74 -4.57 0.95
C ASP A 200 -6.08 -5.21 1.30
N GLY A 201 -6.54 -6.11 0.42
CA GLY A 201 -7.80 -6.80 0.56
C GLY A 201 -7.82 -7.74 1.75
N GLU A 202 -6.69 -8.36 2.10
CA GLU A 202 -6.59 -9.23 3.27
C GLU A 202 -6.78 -8.43 4.57
N ILE A 203 -6.30 -7.19 4.60
CA ILE A 203 -6.47 -6.28 5.75
C ILE A 203 -7.94 -5.92 5.92
N LEU A 204 -8.58 -5.53 4.82
CA LEU A 204 -9.99 -5.13 4.82
C LEU A 204 -10.92 -6.32 5.09
N GLU A 205 -10.63 -7.52 4.56
CA GLU A 205 -11.35 -8.75 4.90
C GLU A 205 -11.25 -9.09 6.37
N LYS A 206 -10.04 -8.97 6.97
CA LYS A 206 -9.86 -9.19 8.39
C LYS A 206 -10.71 -8.20 9.19
N TRP A 207 -10.66 -6.91 8.86
CA TRP A 207 -11.52 -5.88 9.47
C TRP A 207 -13.01 -6.18 9.33
N ALA A 208 -13.45 -6.62 8.15
CA ALA A 208 -14.84 -6.96 7.88
C ALA A 208 -15.34 -8.13 8.75
N ASN A 209 -14.43 -9.04 9.12
CA ASN A 209 -14.72 -10.24 9.90
C ASN A 209 -14.37 -10.12 11.39
N LEU A 210 -13.88 -8.96 11.85
CA LEU A 210 -13.62 -8.74 13.27
C LEU A 210 -14.91 -8.86 14.10
N GLY A 211 -14.73 -9.38 15.33
CA GLY A 211 -15.80 -9.50 16.32
C GLY A 211 -16.45 -8.15 16.65
N LYS A 212 -17.66 -8.18 17.23
CA LYS A 212 -18.36 -6.95 17.67
C LYS A 212 -17.65 -6.25 18.83
N GLU A 213 -16.89 -7.00 19.61
CA GLU A 213 -16.07 -6.49 20.72
C GLU A 213 -14.61 -6.83 20.37
N LEU A 214 -13.75 -5.82 20.38
CA LEU A 214 -12.33 -5.96 20.07
C LEU A 214 -11.52 -5.81 21.35
N THR A 215 -10.59 -6.74 21.55
CA THR A 215 -9.58 -6.66 22.60
C THR A 215 -8.33 -5.94 22.08
N LEU A 216 -7.56 -5.37 23.01
CA LEU A 216 -6.22 -4.83 22.74
C LEU A 216 -5.30 -5.87 22.10
N ASP A 217 -5.42 -7.13 22.52
CA ASP A 217 -4.60 -8.23 22.00
C ASP A 217 -4.93 -8.57 20.54
N GLU A 218 -6.21 -8.58 20.15
CA GLU A 218 -6.61 -8.83 18.77
C GLU A 218 -6.09 -7.75 17.82
N ILE A 219 -6.21 -6.47 18.19
CA ILE A 219 -5.71 -5.35 17.38
C ILE A 219 -4.17 -5.31 17.38
N SER A 220 -3.53 -5.63 18.50
CA SER A 220 -2.07 -5.73 18.58
C SER A 220 -1.52 -6.86 17.74
N ASN A 221 -2.16 -8.03 17.75
CA ASN A 221 -1.79 -9.17 16.92
C ASN A 221 -2.00 -8.86 15.44
N PHE A 222 -3.12 -8.19 15.11
CA PHE A 222 -3.37 -7.69 13.77
C PHE A 222 -2.25 -6.74 13.33
N ARG A 223 -1.90 -5.74 14.14
CA ARG A 223 -0.79 -4.81 13.87
C ARG A 223 0.56 -5.52 13.67
N ARG A 224 0.90 -6.50 14.50
CA ARG A 224 2.13 -7.31 14.36
C ARG A 224 2.16 -8.09 13.06
N ALA A 225 1.02 -8.62 12.62
CA ALA A 225 0.91 -9.30 11.33
C ALA A 225 1.10 -8.34 10.15
N LEU A 226 0.67 -7.09 10.28
CA LEU A 226 0.83 -6.05 9.25
C LEU A 226 2.26 -5.48 9.16
N TYR A 227 2.94 -5.42 10.30
CA TYR A 227 4.28 -4.85 10.41
C TYR A 227 5.24 -5.80 11.14
N PRO A 228 5.56 -6.98 10.57
CA PRO A 228 6.45 -7.95 11.22
C PRO A 228 7.90 -7.44 11.39
N ARG A 229 8.24 -6.28 10.81
CA ARG A 229 9.56 -5.62 10.90
C ARG A 229 9.48 -4.10 11.07
N GLN A 230 8.54 -3.58 11.88
CA GLN A 230 8.72 -2.23 12.40
C GLN A 230 9.30 -2.31 13.80
N ASP A 231 10.63 -2.20 13.87
CA ASP A 231 11.31 -1.77 15.08
C ASP A 231 10.62 -0.51 15.62
N SER A 232 10.42 -0.55 16.92
CA SER A 232 9.67 0.32 17.83
C SER A 232 10.09 1.80 17.87
N ASN A 233 10.49 2.40 16.75
CA ASN A 233 11.10 3.73 16.75
C ASN A 233 10.17 4.88 16.38
N LEU A 234 8.86 4.66 16.31
CA LEU A 234 7.94 5.77 16.07
C LEU A 234 7.48 6.50 17.33
N TRP A 235 7.70 6.00 18.55
CA TRP A 235 7.19 6.68 19.75
C TRP A 235 8.06 6.50 20.98
N PRO A 236 8.26 7.56 21.79
CA PRO A 236 8.90 7.43 23.08
C PRO A 236 8.01 6.55 23.97
N THR A 237 8.56 5.42 24.40
CA THR A 237 8.08 4.69 25.57
C THR A 237 8.04 5.65 26.76
N VAL A 238 6.91 5.64 27.47
CA VAL A 238 6.74 6.32 28.77
C VAL A 238 7.78 5.80 29.75
#